data_AF-A0A0F5QFF9-F1
#
_entry.id   AF-A0A0F5QFF9-F1
#
_cell.length_a   1.000
_cell.length_b   1.000
_cell.length_c   1.000
_cell.angle_alpha   90.00
_cell.angle_beta   90.00
_cell.angle_gamma   90.00
#
_symmetry.space_group_name_H-M   'P 1'
#
loop_
_entity.id
_entity.type
_entity.pdbx_description
1 polymer ?
#
loop_
_entity_poly.entity_id
_entity_poly.type
_entity_poly.pdbx_seq_one_letter_code
_entity_poly.pdbx_strand_id
1 'polypeptide(L)'
;MRYERIDRNSLQPGEAAWMLYMEHDDLFGAVLLKRPDGRYVEQRYTTRTSVIESLDALMKAGASKERILVVLDDDAYWPEFFPILRERRAAVGAVL
;
A
#
# COMPACT_ATOMS: atom_id res chain seq x y z
N MET A 1 7.64 12.63 -1.17
CA MET A 1 6.94 11.32 -1.09
C MET A 1 5.70 11.39 -1.97
N ARG A 2 5.49 10.41 -2.86
CA ARG A 2 4.29 10.31 -3.71
C ARG A 2 3.57 8.98 -3.48
N TYR A 3 2.27 8.93 -3.71
CA TYR A 3 1.46 7.73 -3.58
C TYR A 3 1.14 7.19 -4.97
N GLU A 4 1.43 5.91 -5.19
CA GLU A 4 1.25 5.24 -6.46
C GLU A 4 0.24 4.10 -6.32
N ARG A 5 -0.86 4.16 -7.07
CA ARG A 5 -1.81 3.06 -7.20
C ARG A 5 -1.14 1.89 -7.91
N ILE A 6 -1.36 0.70 -7.38
CA ILE A 6 -0.99 -0.56 -8.01
C ILE A 6 -2.11 -1.59 -7.90
N ASP A 7 -2.11 -2.54 -8.82
CA ASP A 7 -2.80 -3.82 -8.64
C ASP A 7 -1.99 -4.72 -7.68
N ARG A 8 -2.68 -5.47 -6.82
CA ARG A 8 -2.05 -6.41 -5.87
C ARG A 8 -1.09 -7.39 -6.55
N ASN A 9 -1.40 -7.84 -7.77
CA ASN A 9 -0.58 -8.77 -8.53
C ASN A 9 0.68 -8.11 -9.11
N SER A 10 0.69 -6.79 -9.25
CA SER A 10 1.84 -6.00 -9.72
C SER A 10 2.89 -5.75 -8.64
N LEU A 11 2.59 -6.06 -7.38
CA LEU A 11 3.55 -6.01 -6.28
C LEU A 11 4.66 -7.05 -6.51
N GLN A 12 5.91 -6.64 -6.40
CA GLN A 12 7.05 -7.54 -6.60
C GLN A 12 7.38 -8.31 -5.31
N PRO A 13 7.97 -9.51 -5.39
CA PRO A 13 8.44 -10.23 -4.20
C PRO A 13 9.41 -9.35 -3.38
N GLY A 14 9.14 -9.24 -2.08
CA GLY A 14 9.86 -8.36 -1.16
C GLY A 14 9.33 -6.93 -1.09
N GLU A 15 8.38 -6.53 -1.93
CA GLU A 15 7.72 -5.22 -1.81
C GLU A 15 6.53 -5.28 -0.84
N ALA A 16 6.31 -4.14 -0.18
CA ALA A 16 5.14 -3.88 0.63
C ALA A 16 4.32 -2.73 0.03
N ALA A 17 3.00 -2.81 0.18
CA ALA A 17 2.06 -1.78 -0.22
C ALA A 17 1.14 -1.42 0.95
N TRP A 18 0.66 -0.19 0.92
CA TRP A 18 -0.29 0.33 1.89
C TRP A 18 -1.72 0.09 1.42
N MET A 19 -2.59 -0.21 2.37
CA MET A 19 -4.02 -0.34 2.17
C MET A 19 -4.72 0.48 3.24
N LEU A 20 -5.82 1.09 2.85
CA LEU A 20 -6.73 1.78 3.75
C LEU A 20 -8.11 1.19 3.53
N TYR A 21 -8.91 1.02 4.58
CA TYR A 21 -10.25 0.45 4.48
C TYR A 21 -11.18 1.14 5.48
N MET A 22 -12.47 1.13 5.18
CA MET A 22 -13.51 1.66 6.06
C MET A 22 -14.18 0.51 6.80
N GLU A 23 -14.30 0.62 8.12
CA GLU A 23 -15.03 -0.34 8.95
C GLU A 23 -15.76 0.44 10.05
N HIS A 24 -17.09 0.24 10.20
CA HIS A 24 -17.92 0.97 11.17
C HIS A 24 -17.73 2.50 11.17
N ASP A 25 -17.64 3.12 9.99
CA ASP A 25 -17.38 4.56 9.78
C ASP A 25 -15.98 5.07 10.20
N ASP A 26 -15.10 4.18 10.65
CA ASP A 26 -13.71 4.49 10.97
C ASP A 26 -12.77 4.09 9.82
N LEU A 27 -11.75 4.92 9.58
CA LEU A 27 -10.69 4.66 8.61
C LEU A 27 -9.57 3.85 9.28
N PHE A 28 -9.28 2.68 8.72
CA PHE A 28 -8.22 1.81 9.19
C PHE A 28 -7.11 1.64 8.17
N GLY A 29 -5.92 1.31 8.68
CA GLY A 29 -4.74 1.04 7.88
C GLY A 29 -4.34 -0.43 7.88
N ALA A 30 -3.76 -0.89 6.78
CA ALA A 30 -3.18 -2.21 6.63
C ALA A 30 -1.92 -2.17 5.76
N VAL A 31 -1.05 -3.16 5.95
CA VAL A 31 0.12 -3.39 5.11
C VAL A 31 -0.03 -4.72 4.40
N LEU A 32 0.12 -4.70 3.08
CA LEU A 32 0.20 -5.90 2.26
C LEU A 32 1.65 -6.14 1.86
N LEU A 33 2.21 -7.26 2.28
CA LEU A 33 3.56 -7.70 1.93
C LEU A 33 3.47 -8.88 0.95
N LYS A 34 4.18 -8.79 -0.18
CA LYS A 34 4.45 -9.97 -1.01
C LYS A 34 5.77 -10.57 -0.56
N ARG A 35 5.70 -11.73 0.07
CA ARG A 35 6.90 -12.44 0.54
C ARG A 35 7.80 -12.84 -0.64
N PRO A 36 9.10 -13.09 -0.40
CA PRO A 36 10.01 -13.58 -1.44
C PRO A 36 9.55 -14.89 -2.11
N ASP A 37 8.79 -15.73 -1.39
CA ASP A 37 8.18 -16.96 -1.91
C ASP A 37 6.90 -16.73 -2.74
N GLY A 38 6.52 -15.47 -2.97
CA GLY A 38 5.37 -15.07 -3.75
C GLY A 38 4.04 -15.01 -2.99
N ARG A 39 3.98 -15.47 -1.73
CA ARG A 39 2.75 -15.43 -0.92
C ARG A 39 2.47 -14.02 -0.42
N TYR A 40 1.18 -13.69 -0.31
CA TYR A 40 0.72 -12.44 0.29
C TYR A 40 0.52 -12.61 1.79
N VAL A 41 0.92 -11.58 2.55
CA VAL A 41 0.59 -11.42 3.97
C VAL A 41 0.00 -10.05 4.17
N GLU A 42 -1.20 -10.02 4.74
CA GLU A 42 -1.90 -8.79 5.07
C GLU A 42 -1.86 -8.60 6.60
N GLN A 43 -1.43 -7.43 7.02
CA GLN A 43 -1.41 -7.02 8.42
C GLN A 43 -2.35 -5.84 8.61
N ARG A 44 -3.51 -6.10 9.23
CA ARG A 44 -4.53 -5.10 9.56
C ARG A 44 -4.29 -4.50 10.94
N TYR A 45 -4.52 -3.19 11.06
CA TYR A 45 -4.46 -2.46 12.32
C TYR A 45 -5.85 -1.94 12.64
N THR A 46 -6.35 -2.22 13.85
CA THR A 46 -7.73 -1.94 14.27
C THR A 46 -7.82 -0.97 15.45
N THR A 47 -6.73 -0.29 15.77
CA THR A 47 -6.69 0.76 16.78
C THR A 47 -7.14 2.10 16.18
N ARG A 48 -7.46 3.08 17.04
CA ARG A 48 -7.73 4.46 16.61
C ARG A 48 -6.55 5.12 15.89
N THR A 49 -5.34 4.57 16.06
CA THR A 49 -4.08 5.02 15.46
C THR A 49 -3.63 4.17 14.27
N SER A 50 -4.48 3.26 13.80
CA SER A 50 -4.19 2.27 12.76
C SER A 50 -3.56 2.84 11.48
N VAL A 51 -4.02 3.99 11.01
CA VAL A 51 -3.46 4.66 9.83
C VAL A 51 -1.99 5.03 10.05
N ILE A 52 -1.64 5.54 11.23
CA ILE A 52 -0.26 5.91 11.58
C ILE A 52 0.59 4.65 11.81
N GLU A 53 0.04 3.66 12.51
CA GLU A 53 0.72 2.38 12.79
C GLU A 53 1.05 1.60 11.52
N SER A 54 0.10 1.56 10.58
CA SER A 54 0.31 0.90 9.29
C SER A 54 1.34 1.63 8.42
N LEU A 55 1.39 2.96 8.44
CA LEU A 55 2.47 3.71 7.78
C LEU A 55 3.83 3.41 8.39
N ASP A 56 3.95 3.43 9.72
CA ASP A 56 5.21 3.11 10.40
C ASP A 56 5.66 1.68 10.08
N ALA A 57 4.74 0.72 10.11
CA ALA A 57 5.03 -0.66 9.74
C ALA A 57 5.43 -0.81 8.26
N LEU A 58 4.77 -0.08 7.36
CA LEU A 58 5.14 -0.04 5.94
C LEU A 58 6.58 0.47 5.75
N MET A 59 6.97 1.53 6.47
CA MET A 59 8.32 2.06 6.43
C MET A 59 9.35 1.05 6.98
N LYS A 60 9.01 0.34 8.07
CA LYS A 60 9.84 -0.74 8.63
C LYS A 60 9.97 -1.94 7.69
N ALA A 61 8.97 -2.20 6.85
CA ALA A 61 8.99 -3.23 5.82
C ALA A 61 9.85 -2.85 4.59
N GLY A 62 10.53 -1.70 4.61
CA GLY A 62 11.46 -1.30 3.54
C GLY A 62 10.80 -0.54 2.40
N ALA A 63 9.59 -0.01 2.60
CA ALA A 63 8.97 0.87 1.62
C ALA A 63 9.85 2.11 1.33
N SER A 64 9.81 2.56 0.08
CA SER A 64 10.59 3.72 -0.34
C SER A 64 10.07 5.01 0.31
N LYS A 65 11.00 5.83 0.83
CA LYS A 65 10.68 7.19 1.32
C LYS A 65 10.22 8.12 0.19
N GLU A 66 10.53 7.80 -1.06
CA GLU A 66 10.17 8.61 -2.21
C GLU A 66 8.80 8.23 -2.79
N ARG A 67 8.44 6.94 -2.73
CA ARG A 67 7.18 6.40 -3.23
C ARG A 67 6.53 5.41 -2.25
N ILE A 68 5.25 5.59 -1.99
CA ILE A 68 4.39 4.63 -1.29
C ILE A 68 3.50 3.95 -2.32
N LEU A 69 3.57 2.63 -2.39
CA LEU A 69 2.65 1.83 -3.20
C LEU A 69 1.34 1.70 -2.43
N VAL A 70 0.22 1.87 -3.11
CA VAL A 70 -1.12 1.77 -2.54
C VAL A 70 -1.91 0.76 -3.36
N VAL A 71 -2.48 -0.22 -2.69
CA VAL A 71 -3.38 -1.21 -3.30
C VAL A 71 -4.82 -0.78 -3.04
N LEU A 72 -5.62 -0.72 -4.11
CA LEU A 72 -7.06 -0.51 -4.05
C LEU A 72 -7.78 -1.78 -4.53
N ASP A 73 -8.00 -2.71 -3.60
CA ASP A 73 -8.87 -3.88 -3.79
C ASP A 73 -10.34 -3.54 -3.40
N ASP A 74 -11.26 -4.49 -3.50
CA ASP A 74 -12.72 -4.26 -3.31
C ASP A 74 -13.09 -3.57 -1.98
N ASP A 75 -12.37 -3.88 -0.89
CA ASP A 75 -12.61 -3.30 0.44
C ASP A 75 -11.72 -2.08 0.75
N ALA A 76 -10.84 -1.70 -0.18
CA ALA A 76 -9.87 -0.64 0.05
C ALA A 76 -10.40 0.72 -0.41
N TYR A 77 -10.13 1.75 0.40
CA TYR A 77 -10.64 3.10 0.21
C TYR A 77 -9.53 4.14 0.30
N TRP A 78 -9.44 5.03 -0.70
CA TRP A 78 -8.52 6.17 -0.66
C TRP A 78 -9.31 7.48 -0.46
N PRO A 79 -9.20 8.15 0.70
CA PRO A 79 -9.98 9.36 0.96
C PRO A 79 -9.60 10.52 0.05
N GLU A 80 -10.58 11.36 -0.34
CA GLU A 80 -10.32 12.51 -1.22
C GLU A 80 -9.40 13.58 -0.60
N PHE A 81 -9.35 13.65 0.72
CA PHE A 81 -8.46 14.55 1.48
C PHE A 81 -7.04 13.98 1.65
N PHE A 82 -6.80 12.74 1.21
CA PHE A 82 -5.44 12.21 1.13
C PHE A 82 -4.71 12.77 -0.10
N PRO A 83 -3.37 12.72 -0.12
CA PRO A 83 -2.60 13.14 -1.29
C PRO A 83 -3.03 12.41 -2.57
N ILE A 84 -2.88 13.09 -3.71
CA ILE A 84 -3.26 12.57 -5.02
C ILE A 84 -2.62 11.21 -5.27
N LEU A 85 -3.46 10.22 -5.53
CA LEU A 85 -3.03 8.89 -5.91
C LEU A 85 -2.70 8.87 -7.40
N ARG A 86 -1.45 8.57 -7.74
CA ARG A 86 -0.96 8.53 -9.12
C ARG A 86 -0.96 7.11 -9.63
N GLU A 87 -1.29 6.87 -10.88
CA GLU A 87 -1.08 5.55 -11.48
C GLU A 87 0.43 5.23 -11.50
N ARG A 88 0.81 4.01 -11.09
CA ARG A 88 2.20 3.56 -11.23
C ARG A 88 2.54 3.55 -12.71
N ARG A 89 3.46 4.42 -13.12
CA ARG A 89 4.05 4.31 -14.46
C ARG A 89 4.71 2.95 -14.53
N ALA A 90 4.27 2.11 -15.47
CA ALA A 90 5.03 0.94 -15.85
C ALA A 90 6.48 1.40 -16.08
N ALA A 91 7.44 0.67 -15.52
CA ALA A 91 8.82 0.91 -15.87
C ALA A 91 8.89 0.78 -17.40
N VAL A 92 9.17 1.88 -18.10
CA VAL A 92 9.46 1.86 -19.53
C VAL A 92 10.80 1.13 -19.65
N GLY A 93 10.73 -0.19 -19.61
CA GLY A 93 11.85 -1.07 -19.81
C GLY A 93 12.18 -1.11 -21.28
N ALA A 94 13.25 -0.41 -21.63
CA ALA A 94 14.22 -0.75 -22.66
C ALA A 94 13.73 -1.77 -23.71
N VAL A 95 13.19 -1.26 -24.81
CA VAL A 95 13.30 -1.96 -26.08
C VAL A 95 14.78 -1.86 -26.48
N LEU A 96 15.51 -2.96 -26.30
CA LEU A 96 16.79 -3.21 -26.98
C LEU A 96 16.54 -3.42 -28.47
#